data_AF-A0A9X2SBM8-F1
#
_entry.id   AF-A0A9X2SBM8-F1
#
_cell.length_a   1.000
_cell.length_b   1.000
_cell.length_c   1.000
_cell.angle_alpha   90.00
_cell.angle_beta   90.00
_cell.angle_gamma   90.00
#
_symmetry.space_group_name_H-M   'P 1'
#
loop_
_entity.id
_entity.type
_entity.pdbx_description
1 polymer ?
#
loop_
_entity_poly.entity_id
_entity_poly.type
_entity_poly.pdbx_seq_one_letter_code
_entity_poly.pdbx_strand_id
1 'polypeptide(L)'
;MPNSPEFQEASVHDPSILLESGTYYVFGSHLMSAKSDDLMSWTQISNGVRPGNPLIPDPFEEMKEALQWAETQTFWAADVIRLADGKYYMYYNACRGDSPRSALGLAVADQIEGPYEDLGLLLRSGMDMSEPLPDGSFYDATIHPNTVDPDVFFDADGKLWMVYGSYSGGIYILALDPETGKPLEGQGYGKKLLGGNHSRIEAPYMLYSPETKYYYLFLSYGGLTADGGYQIRVARSEKPDGPFTDATGQAMLDAKGAEGTIFDDRSIEPYGVKLVGNFEWEESNGYDGNGYVSPGHNSAYYDEESGKAFLVFHTRFPGRGEAHEVRVHQMAMNSEGWPVMLPGRYAEELIGVFEADTVAGDYLLLNHGQDITAEIKRPVPIRLHEDGTVSGSAGGEWSFVDGSREFMLELEDGIYRGVFARVWDESKEAFVPAFSVLSKEGSALWGRAAAQEEA
;
A
#
# COMPACT_ATOMS: atom_id res chain seq x y z
N MET A 1 5.18 31.32 10.57
CA MET A 1 4.93 29.88 10.82
C MET A 1 3.84 29.49 9.85
N PRO A 2 3.96 28.42 9.05
CA PRO A 2 2.76 27.85 8.45
C PRO A 2 1.76 27.56 9.58
N ASN A 3 0.47 27.67 9.28
CA ASN A 3 -0.57 27.30 10.25
C ASN A 3 -0.40 25.81 10.59
N SER A 4 -0.79 25.41 11.81
CA SER A 4 -0.86 23.99 12.16
C SER A 4 -1.68 23.25 11.10
N PRO A 5 -1.20 22.11 10.57
CA PRO A 5 -1.95 21.29 9.62
C PRO A 5 -3.33 20.93 10.18
N GLU A 6 -4.35 20.98 9.33
CA GLU A 6 -5.70 20.53 9.66
C GLU A 6 -5.97 19.20 8.94
N PHE A 7 -6.50 18.23 9.69
CA PHE A 7 -6.84 16.91 9.18
C PHE A 7 -8.34 16.65 9.33
N GLN A 8 -8.92 16.04 8.31
CA GLN A 8 -10.28 15.52 8.35
C GLN A 8 -10.25 14.05 7.93
N GLU A 9 -10.67 13.17 8.84
CA GLU A 9 -10.59 11.73 8.64
C GLU A 9 -11.74 11.20 7.76
N ALA A 10 -11.43 10.18 6.97
CA ALA A 10 -12.40 9.36 6.25
C ALA A 10 -12.12 7.87 6.50
N SER A 11 -13.18 7.05 6.45
CA SER A 11 -13.09 5.60 6.58
C SER A 11 -13.39 4.97 5.23
N VAL A 12 -12.32 4.61 4.53
CA VAL A 12 -12.35 3.82 3.29
C VAL A 12 -11.36 2.68 3.51
N HIS A 13 -11.88 1.46 3.60
CA HIS A 13 -11.04 0.27 3.64
C HIS A 13 -10.53 0.01 2.22
N ASP A 14 -9.26 -0.40 2.09
CA ASP A 14 -8.63 -0.68 0.79
C ASP A 14 -8.65 0.50 -0.21
N PRO A 15 -8.11 1.68 0.14
CA PRO A 15 -8.22 2.88 -0.69
C PRO A 15 -7.32 2.81 -1.94
N SER A 16 -7.93 2.83 -3.13
CA SER A 16 -7.28 3.07 -4.42
C SER A 16 -7.39 4.53 -4.85
N ILE A 17 -6.25 5.20 -5.00
CA ILE A 17 -6.12 6.64 -5.30
C ILE A 17 -6.26 6.95 -6.79
N LEU A 18 -7.01 7.99 -7.13
CA LEU A 18 -7.07 8.60 -8.45
C LEU A 18 -7.08 10.12 -8.33
N LEU A 19 -6.16 10.81 -9.00
CA LEU A 19 -6.21 12.27 -9.15
C LEU A 19 -7.01 12.60 -10.41
N GLU A 20 -8.06 13.41 -10.27
CA GLU A 20 -8.82 13.92 -11.40
C GLU A 20 -9.10 15.41 -11.20
N SER A 21 -8.72 16.21 -12.21
CA SER A 21 -9.01 17.66 -12.25
C SER A 21 -8.61 18.44 -10.97
N GLY A 22 -7.53 18.01 -10.30
CA GLY A 22 -6.99 18.66 -9.09
C GLY A 22 -7.56 18.14 -7.76
N THR A 23 -8.48 17.18 -7.80
CA THR A 23 -9.05 16.54 -6.60
C THR A 23 -8.64 15.08 -6.55
N TYR A 24 -8.12 14.65 -5.41
CA TYR A 24 -7.80 13.25 -5.12
C TYR A 24 -9.05 12.52 -4.70
N TYR A 25 -9.26 11.33 -5.26
CA TYR A 25 -10.33 10.42 -4.90
C TYR A 25 -9.73 9.11 -4.40
N VAL A 26 -10.33 8.51 -3.38
CA VAL A 26 -10.07 7.13 -3.01
C VAL A 26 -11.35 6.32 -3.14
N PHE A 27 -11.24 5.16 -3.78
CA PHE A 27 -12.29 4.15 -3.89
C PHE A 27 -11.83 2.90 -3.17
N GLY A 28 -12.69 2.24 -2.42
CA GLY A 28 -12.29 1.05 -1.70
C GLY A 28 -13.41 0.05 -1.54
N SER A 29 -13.19 -0.88 -0.62
CA SER A 29 -14.15 -1.93 -0.28
C SER A 29 -15.51 -1.37 0.11
N HIS A 30 -16.54 -2.21 -0.02
CA HIS A 30 -17.91 -1.90 0.38
C HIS A 30 -18.54 -0.70 -0.34
N LEU A 31 -18.06 -0.36 -1.55
CA LEU A 31 -18.46 0.85 -2.28
C LEU A 31 -18.30 2.12 -1.45
N MET A 32 -17.24 2.17 -0.63
CA MET A 32 -16.85 3.37 0.10
C MET A 32 -15.90 4.21 -0.75
N SER A 33 -16.05 5.52 -0.67
CA SER A 33 -15.17 6.47 -1.35
C SER A 33 -15.11 7.79 -0.60
N ALA A 34 -14.00 8.50 -0.78
CA ALA A 34 -13.77 9.84 -0.24
C ALA A 34 -12.95 10.66 -1.23
N LYS A 35 -12.95 11.98 -1.04
CA LYS A 35 -12.10 12.90 -1.81
C LYS A 35 -11.39 13.93 -0.96
N SER A 36 -10.31 14.48 -1.47
CA SER A 36 -9.51 15.51 -0.84
C SER A 36 -8.82 16.37 -1.90
N ASP A 37 -8.63 17.66 -1.63
CA ASP A 37 -7.84 18.54 -2.51
C ASP A 37 -6.37 18.67 -2.04
N ASP A 38 -6.05 18.15 -0.85
CA ASP A 38 -4.77 18.37 -0.16
C ASP A 38 -4.13 17.09 0.44
N LEU A 39 -4.77 15.93 0.27
CA LEU A 39 -4.42 14.62 0.86
C LEU A 39 -4.49 14.54 2.39
N MET A 40 -4.92 15.62 3.06
CA MET A 40 -4.97 15.74 4.52
C MET A 40 -6.42 15.77 5.04
N SER A 41 -7.28 16.53 4.35
CA SER A 41 -8.68 16.71 4.69
C SER A 41 -9.58 15.98 3.71
N TRP A 42 -10.17 14.87 4.17
CA TRP A 42 -11.00 13.99 3.37
C TRP A 42 -12.50 14.22 3.62
N THR A 43 -13.26 14.32 2.53
CA THR A 43 -14.73 14.32 2.54
C THR A 43 -15.24 12.96 2.05
N GLN A 44 -15.95 12.24 2.92
CA GLN A 44 -16.61 10.99 2.56
C GLN A 44 -17.70 11.23 1.49
N ILE A 45 -17.65 10.48 0.39
CA ILE A 45 -18.62 10.54 -0.73
C ILE A 45 -19.67 9.44 -0.58
N SER A 46 -19.22 8.20 -0.43
CA SER A 46 -20.08 7.02 -0.34
C SER A 46 -19.74 6.19 0.89
N ASN A 47 -20.77 5.51 1.43
CA ASN A 47 -20.64 4.70 2.63
C ASN A 47 -21.53 3.46 2.53
N GLY A 48 -20.92 2.33 2.20
CA GLY A 48 -21.54 1.01 2.22
C GLY A 48 -22.35 0.66 0.97
N VAL A 49 -22.60 -0.64 0.80
CA VAL A 49 -23.42 -1.21 -0.28
C VAL A 49 -24.89 -1.12 0.10
N ARG A 50 -25.62 -0.20 -0.55
CA ARG A 50 -27.03 0.06 -0.27
C ARG A 50 -27.74 0.74 -1.44
N PRO A 51 -29.07 0.64 -1.56
CA PRO A 51 -29.83 1.46 -2.49
C PRO A 51 -29.62 2.95 -2.19
N GLY A 52 -29.43 3.74 -3.24
CA GLY A 52 -29.10 5.17 -3.18
C GLY A 52 -27.63 5.48 -2.89
N ASN A 53 -26.71 4.52 -2.97
CA ASN A 53 -25.29 4.82 -3.02
C ASN A 53 -25.00 5.67 -4.29
N PRO A 54 -24.26 6.79 -4.20
CA PRO A 54 -24.05 7.68 -5.34
C PRO A 54 -23.24 7.05 -6.48
N LEU A 55 -22.32 6.13 -6.16
CA LEU A 55 -21.49 5.45 -7.15
C LEU A 55 -22.33 4.47 -7.97
N ILE A 56 -23.16 3.67 -7.30
CA ILE A 56 -24.04 2.68 -7.93
C ILE A 56 -25.40 2.74 -7.22
N PRO A 57 -26.44 3.37 -7.81
CA PRO A 57 -27.71 3.62 -7.13
C PRO A 57 -28.47 2.37 -6.68
N ASP A 58 -28.42 1.27 -7.44
CA ASP A 58 -28.99 -0.02 -7.03
C ASP A 58 -27.97 -1.14 -7.22
N PRO A 59 -26.98 -1.27 -6.31
CA PRO A 59 -25.86 -2.18 -6.51
C PRO A 59 -26.27 -3.65 -6.50
N PHE A 60 -27.43 -3.99 -5.93
CA PHE A 60 -27.92 -5.36 -5.88
C PHE A 60 -28.54 -5.83 -7.19
N GLU A 61 -29.07 -4.91 -7.99
CA GLU A 61 -29.57 -5.21 -9.34
C GLU A 61 -28.47 -4.99 -10.39
N GLU A 62 -27.76 -3.86 -10.33
CA GLU A 62 -26.74 -3.48 -11.31
C GLU A 62 -25.62 -4.52 -11.39
N MET A 63 -25.14 -5.01 -10.24
CA MET A 63 -24.00 -5.94 -10.14
C MET A 63 -24.42 -7.34 -9.67
N LYS A 64 -25.67 -7.74 -9.97
CA LYS A 64 -26.28 -8.96 -9.43
C LYS A 64 -25.50 -10.23 -9.75
N GLU A 65 -24.88 -10.31 -10.92
CA GLU A 65 -24.16 -11.50 -11.36
C GLU A 65 -22.93 -11.77 -10.48
N ALA A 66 -22.17 -10.73 -10.14
CA ALA A 66 -21.03 -10.84 -9.24
C ALA A 66 -21.46 -11.23 -7.83
N LEU A 67 -22.48 -10.57 -7.29
CA LEU A 67 -22.99 -10.83 -5.93
C LEU A 67 -23.56 -12.24 -5.79
N GLN A 68 -24.30 -12.72 -6.80
CA GLN A 68 -24.82 -14.08 -6.83
C GLN A 68 -23.72 -15.12 -6.94
N TRP A 69 -22.72 -14.89 -7.81
CA TRP A 69 -21.59 -15.80 -7.95
C TRP A 69 -20.79 -15.93 -6.64
N ALA A 70 -20.49 -14.79 -6.02
CA ALA A 70 -19.70 -14.69 -4.81
C ALA A 70 -20.51 -14.95 -3.53
N GLU A 71 -21.82 -15.18 -3.62
CA GLU A 71 -22.70 -15.50 -2.49
C GLU A 71 -22.62 -14.47 -1.35
N THR A 72 -22.51 -13.19 -1.71
CA THR A 72 -22.29 -12.08 -0.78
C THR A 72 -23.23 -10.90 -1.05
N GLN A 73 -23.26 -9.96 -0.12
CA GLN A 73 -24.03 -8.71 -0.24
C GLN A 73 -23.13 -7.47 -0.21
N THR A 74 -21.82 -7.66 -0.34
CA THR A 74 -20.85 -6.57 -0.35
C THR A 74 -19.80 -6.75 -1.45
N PHE A 75 -19.07 -5.68 -1.72
CA PHE A 75 -17.93 -5.67 -2.62
C PHE A 75 -16.63 -5.54 -1.81
N TRP A 76 -15.56 -6.07 -2.38
CA TRP A 76 -14.19 -5.92 -1.88
C TRP A 76 -13.49 -4.79 -2.65
N ALA A 77 -12.17 -4.69 -2.53
CA ALA A 77 -11.37 -3.55 -2.97
C ALA A 77 -11.58 -3.23 -4.45
N ALA A 78 -11.95 -1.99 -4.76
CA ALA A 78 -12.16 -1.55 -6.13
C ALA A 78 -10.98 -0.69 -6.59
N ASP A 79 -10.75 -0.67 -7.89
CA ASP A 79 -9.89 0.31 -8.53
C ASP A 79 -10.65 1.10 -9.59
N VAL A 80 -10.32 2.37 -9.75
CA VAL A 80 -10.94 3.26 -10.74
C VAL A 80 -9.86 3.96 -11.54
N ILE A 81 -9.93 3.81 -12.86
CA ILE A 81 -9.02 4.47 -13.81
C ILE A 81 -9.81 5.22 -14.87
N ARG A 82 -9.27 6.34 -15.34
CA ARG A 82 -9.79 7.05 -16.51
C ARG A 82 -9.12 6.55 -17.79
N LEU A 83 -9.92 6.11 -18.77
CA LEU A 83 -9.41 5.65 -20.07
C LEU A 83 -9.45 6.76 -21.14
N ALA A 84 -8.92 6.45 -22.33
CA ALA A 84 -8.69 7.40 -23.41
C ALA A 84 -9.97 8.07 -23.96
N ASP A 85 -11.13 7.45 -23.78
CA ASP A 85 -12.44 8.02 -24.13
C ASP A 85 -12.93 9.06 -23.12
N GLY A 86 -12.19 9.25 -22.02
CA GLY A 86 -12.45 10.21 -20.97
C GLY A 86 -13.40 9.71 -19.88
N LYS A 87 -13.88 8.46 -19.95
CA LYS A 87 -14.75 7.84 -18.95
C LYS A 87 -13.95 7.17 -17.83
N TYR A 88 -14.63 6.88 -16.73
CA TYR A 88 -14.07 6.24 -15.55
C TYR A 88 -14.51 4.79 -15.50
N TYR A 89 -13.54 3.90 -15.36
CA TYR A 89 -13.73 2.45 -15.36
C TYR A 89 -13.43 1.92 -13.98
N MET A 90 -14.45 1.39 -13.32
CA MET A 90 -14.36 0.75 -12.00
C MET A 90 -14.20 -0.76 -12.17
N TYR A 91 -13.05 -1.28 -11.76
CA TYR A 91 -12.80 -2.71 -11.63
C TYR A 91 -13.28 -3.12 -10.24
N TYR A 92 -14.49 -3.65 -10.18
CA TYR A 92 -15.12 -4.08 -8.93
C TYR A 92 -14.97 -5.58 -8.75
N ASN A 93 -15.05 -6.05 -7.51
CA ASN A 93 -15.09 -7.48 -7.23
C ASN A 93 -15.87 -7.81 -5.96
N ALA A 94 -16.31 -9.06 -5.88
CA ALA A 94 -17.01 -9.62 -4.75
C ALA A 94 -16.45 -11.00 -4.44
N CYS A 95 -16.37 -11.35 -3.16
CA CYS A 95 -15.87 -12.62 -2.65
C CYS A 95 -16.77 -13.11 -1.50
N ARG A 96 -16.94 -14.44 -1.40
CA ARG A 96 -17.69 -15.06 -0.30
C ARG A 96 -17.03 -14.84 1.08
N GLY A 97 -15.71 -14.66 1.09
CA GLY A 97 -14.89 -14.33 2.25
C GLY A 97 -14.34 -15.51 3.04
N ASP A 98 -14.95 -16.70 2.95
CA ASP A 98 -14.44 -17.94 3.56
C ASP A 98 -13.63 -18.81 2.59
N SER A 99 -13.58 -18.41 1.32
CA SER A 99 -13.02 -19.16 0.20
C SER A 99 -12.88 -18.23 -1.01
N PRO A 100 -12.05 -18.58 -2.02
CA PRO A 100 -11.84 -17.73 -3.20
C PRO A 100 -12.98 -17.85 -4.21
N ARG A 101 -14.24 -17.96 -3.74
CA ARG A 101 -15.44 -17.93 -4.58
C ARG A 101 -15.74 -16.47 -4.87
N SER A 102 -15.19 -16.00 -5.99
CA SER A 102 -15.13 -14.56 -6.28
C SER A 102 -15.36 -14.26 -7.75
N ALA A 103 -15.83 -13.05 -8.01
CA ALA A 103 -16.02 -12.51 -9.35
C ALA A 103 -15.43 -11.09 -9.42
N LEU A 104 -14.69 -10.83 -10.48
CA LEU A 104 -14.16 -9.52 -10.85
C LEU A 104 -14.91 -9.05 -12.09
N GLY A 105 -15.48 -7.85 -12.05
CA GLY A 105 -16.21 -7.23 -13.14
C GLY A 105 -15.71 -5.82 -13.46
N LEU A 106 -16.31 -5.22 -14.47
CA LEU A 106 -15.98 -3.89 -14.95
C LEU A 106 -17.24 -3.06 -15.05
N ALA A 107 -17.22 -1.83 -14.53
CA ALA A 107 -18.29 -0.87 -14.68
C ALA A 107 -17.75 0.46 -15.22
N VAL A 108 -18.60 1.27 -15.85
CA VAL A 108 -18.18 2.54 -16.48
C VAL A 108 -19.09 3.70 -16.07
N ALA A 109 -18.51 4.88 -15.88
CA ALA A 109 -19.23 6.12 -15.62
C ALA A 109 -18.70 7.28 -16.46
N ASP A 110 -19.59 8.21 -16.82
CA ASP A 110 -19.21 9.49 -17.43
C ASP A 110 -18.59 10.48 -16.42
N GLN A 111 -18.84 10.27 -15.12
CA GLN A 111 -18.37 11.12 -14.03
C GLN A 111 -17.72 10.23 -12.97
N ILE A 112 -16.63 10.71 -12.36
CA ILE A 112 -15.85 9.96 -11.37
C ILE A 112 -16.69 9.54 -10.14
N GLU A 113 -17.66 10.35 -9.75
CA GLU A 113 -18.59 10.08 -8.63
C GLU A 113 -19.83 9.25 -9.04
N GLY A 114 -19.83 8.68 -10.25
CA GLY A 114 -20.91 7.84 -10.78
C GLY A 114 -22.07 8.60 -11.44
N PRO A 115 -23.18 7.90 -11.75
CA PRO A 115 -23.39 6.47 -11.52
C PRO A 115 -22.55 5.61 -12.48
N TYR A 116 -22.05 4.47 -11.98
CA TYR A 116 -21.37 3.44 -12.76
C TYR A 116 -22.37 2.40 -13.26
N GLU A 117 -22.28 2.07 -14.54
CA GLU A 117 -23.10 1.04 -15.22
C GLU A 117 -22.26 -0.22 -15.48
N ASP A 118 -22.82 -1.40 -15.21
CA ASP A 118 -22.09 -2.67 -15.35
C ASP A 118 -21.80 -3.01 -16.83
N LEU A 119 -20.55 -3.42 -17.09
CA LEU A 119 -20.09 -3.95 -18.38
C LEU A 119 -19.86 -5.48 -18.34
N GLY A 120 -20.17 -6.11 -17.20
CA GLY A 120 -20.17 -7.55 -16.97
C GLY A 120 -18.88 -8.07 -16.34
N LEU A 121 -18.91 -9.37 -16.01
CA LEU A 121 -17.80 -10.07 -15.39
C LEU A 121 -16.62 -10.26 -16.35
N LEU A 122 -15.42 -10.04 -15.83
CA LEU A 122 -14.15 -10.29 -16.52
C LEU A 122 -13.58 -11.66 -16.13
N LEU A 123 -13.54 -11.95 -14.83
CA LEU A 123 -12.93 -13.15 -14.27
C LEU A 123 -13.76 -13.71 -13.13
N ARG A 124 -13.60 -15.00 -12.89
CA ARG A 124 -14.14 -15.69 -11.71
C ARG A 124 -13.05 -16.57 -11.10
N SER A 125 -13.15 -16.83 -9.80
CA SER A 125 -12.42 -17.88 -9.08
C SER A 125 -13.36 -18.73 -8.21
N GLY A 126 -12.90 -19.92 -7.82
CA GLY A 126 -13.66 -20.83 -6.94
C GLY A 126 -14.78 -21.60 -7.65
N MET A 127 -14.56 -22.01 -8.91
CA MET A 127 -15.47 -22.90 -9.64
C MET A 127 -15.56 -24.23 -8.90
N ASP A 128 -16.70 -24.91 -9.05
CA ASP A 128 -16.76 -26.31 -8.66
C ASP A 128 -16.05 -27.19 -9.70
N MET A 129 -15.80 -28.46 -9.33
CA MET A 129 -15.18 -29.44 -10.23
C MET A 129 -16.07 -29.85 -11.42
N SER A 130 -17.31 -29.37 -11.50
CA SER A 130 -18.20 -29.59 -12.64
C SER A 130 -18.14 -28.47 -13.68
N GLU A 131 -17.52 -27.33 -13.33
CA GLU A 131 -17.28 -26.18 -14.18
C GLU A 131 -15.77 -26.06 -14.50
N PRO A 132 -15.26 -26.76 -15.54
CA PRO A 132 -13.86 -26.64 -15.93
C PRO A 132 -13.55 -25.22 -16.44
N LEU A 133 -12.29 -24.82 -16.29
CA LEU A 133 -11.73 -23.61 -16.88
C LEU A 133 -11.75 -23.69 -18.41
N PRO A 134 -11.60 -22.56 -19.14
CA PRO A 134 -11.65 -22.55 -20.60
C PRO A 134 -10.64 -23.47 -21.30
N ASP A 135 -9.52 -23.79 -20.65
CA ASP A 135 -8.49 -24.70 -21.14
C ASP A 135 -8.76 -26.18 -20.82
N GLY A 136 -9.88 -26.48 -20.14
CA GLY A 136 -10.30 -27.81 -19.71
C GLY A 136 -9.71 -28.27 -18.38
N SER A 137 -8.86 -27.45 -17.74
CA SER A 137 -8.37 -27.71 -16.38
C SER A 137 -9.42 -27.34 -15.32
N PHE A 138 -9.13 -27.60 -14.04
CA PHE A 138 -10.03 -27.25 -12.93
C PHE A 138 -9.40 -26.16 -12.06
N TYR A 139 -10.25 -25.35 -11.45
CA TYR A 139 -9.80 -24.34 -10.49
C TYR A 139 -9.11 -25.01 -9.29
N ASP A 140 -7.98 -24.45 -8.87
CA ASP A 140 -7.14 -24.95 -7.78
C ASP A 140 -6.56 -23.74 -7.07
N ALA A 141 -7.05 -23.46 -5.88
CA ALA A 141 -6.70 -22.28 -5.10
C ALA A 141 -5.24 -22.26 -4.63
N THR A 142 -4.47 -23.34 -4.79
CA THR A 142 -3.03 -23.37 -4.46
C THR A 142 -2.18 -22.73 -5.56
N ILE A 143 -2.68 -22.71 -6.81
CA ILE A 143 -1.98 -22.19 -7.98
C ILE A 143 -2.75 -21.08 -8.69
N HIS A 144 -4.08 -21.12 -8.71
CA HIS A 144 -4.94 -20.12 -9.34
C HIS A 144 -5.30 -18.99 -8.37
N PRO A 145 -5.39 -17.74 -8.85
CA PRO A 145 -5.64 -16.59 -7.99
C PRO A 145 -7.08 -16.57 -7.48
N ASN A 146 -7.29 -15.93 -6.32
CA ASN A 146 -8.58 -15.34 -6.00
C ASN A 146 -8.76 -14.10 -6.89
N THR A 147 -9.85 -13.98 -7.64
CA THR A 147 -10.06 -12.86 -8.59
C THR A 147 -10.64 -11.64 -7.88
N VAL A 148 -9.82 -10.99 -7.06
CA VAL A 148 -10.11 -9.77 -6.28
C VAL A 148 -8.90 -8.84 -6.30
N ASP A 149 -9.02 -7.66 -5.69
CA ASP A 149 -7.96 -6.67 -5.48
C ASP A 149 -7.25 -6.24 -6.79
N PRO A 150 -7.99 -5.73 -7.80
CA PRO A 150 -7.39 -5.21 -9.01
C PRO A 150 -6.67 -3.88 -8.74
N ASP A 151 -5.58 -3.67 -9.46
CA ASP A 151 -4.97 -2.37 -9.73
C ASP A 151 -4.73 -2.28 -11.23
N VAL A 152 -5.25 -1.21 -11.85
CA VAL A 152 -5.19 -0.99 -13.28
C VAL A 152 -4.35 0.24 -13.57
N PHE A 153 -3.34 0.07 -14.41
CA PHE A 153 -2.36 1.10 -14.67
C PHE A 153 -1.89 1.08 -16.12
N PHE A 154 -1.48 2.25 -16.62
CA PHE A 154 -0.72 2.36 -17.86
C PHE A 154 0.77 2.19 -17.56
N ASP A 155 1.45 1.38 -18.35
CA ASP A 155 2.91 1.31 -18.32
C ASP A 155 3.55 2.53 -19.01
N ALA A 156 4.88 2.66 -18.89
CA ALA A 156 5.63 3.77 -19.48
C ALA A 156 5.57 3.82 -21.02
N ASP A 157 5.15 2.73 -21.67
CA ASP A 157 4.95 2.65 -23.12
C ASP A 157 3.47 2.87 -23.53
N GLY A 158 2.58 3.14 -22.56
CA GLY A 158 1.15 3.39 -22.78
C GLY A 158 0.30 2.13 -22.94
N LYS A 159 0.79 0.94 -22.57
CA LYS A 159 -0.04 -0.27 -22.53
C LYS A 159 -0.79 -0.34 -21.21
N LEU A 160 -2.04 -0.79 -21.28
CA LEU A 160 -2.89 -0.97 -20.11
C LEU A 160 -2.66 -2.36 -19.51
N TRP A 161 -2.48 -2.41 -18.19
CA TRP A 161 -2.29 -3.63 -17.43
C TRP A 161 -3.23 -3.66 -16.23
N MET A 162 -3.56 -4.86 -15.77
CA MET A 162 -4.23 -5.09 -14.49
C MET A 162 -3.42 -6.11 -13.70
N VAL A 163 -2.92 -5.71 -12.53
CA VAL A 163 -2.38 -6.63 -11.53
C VAL A 163 -3.48 -6.93 -10.50
N TYR A 164 -3.59 -8.17 -10.03
CA TYR A 164 -4.65 -8.55 -9.10
C TYR A 164 -4.31 -9.82 -8.31
N GLY A 165 -5.05 -10.07 -7.23
CA GLY A 165 -5.01 -11.31 -6.48
C GLY A 165 -4.93 -11.11 -4.97
N SER A 166 -5.58 -12.01 -4.24
CA SER A 166 -5.48 -12.12 -2.78
C SER A 166 -5.29 -13.57 -2.38
N TYR A 167 -4.24 -13.84 -1.62
CA TYR A 167 -3.92 -15.14 -1.05
C TYR A 167 -3.84 -16.23 -2.12
N SER A 168 -4.54 -17.36 -1.93
CA SER A 168 -4.70 -18.46 -2.90
C SER A 168 -3.44 -18.76 -3.73
N GLY A 169 -3.57 -18.72 -5.06
CA GLY A 169 -2.49 -18.99 -6.01
C GLY A 169 -1.49 -17.86 -6.17
N GLY A 170 -1.71 -16.72 -5.52
CA GLY A 170 -0.84 -15.54 -5.55
C GLY A 170 -1.32 -14.43 -6.47
N ILE A 171 -0.38 -13.57 -6.85
CA ILE A 171 -0.61 -12.33 -7.60
C ILE A 171 -0.35 -12.55 -9.08
N TYR A 172 -1.25 -12.04 -9.91
CA TYR A 172 -1.23 -12.22 -11.36
C TYR A 172 -1.36 -10.88 -12.08
N ILE A 173 -0.91 -10.83 -13.34
CA ILE A 173 -1.04 -9.66 -14.21
C ILE A 173 -1.62 -10.04 -15.58
N LEU A 174 -2.51 -9.19 -16.09
CA LEU A 174 -3.13 -9.28 -17.40
C LEU A 174 -2.84 -8.02 -18.22
N ALA A 175 -2.56 -8.19 -19.51
CA ALA A 175 -2.62 -7.08 -20.45
C ALA A 175 -4.08 -6.80 -20.81
N LEU A 176 -4.45 -5.53 -20.85
CA LEU A 176 -5.80 -5.07 -21.16
C LEU A 176 -5.83 -4.33 -22.51
N ASP A 177 -7.00 -4.34 -23.14
CA ASP A 177 -7.29 -3.47 -24.27
C ASP A 177 -7.58 -2.04 -23.76
N PRO A 178 -6.80 -1.02 -24.15
CA PRO A 178 -6.97 0.35 -23.69
C PRO A 178 -8.26 1.02 -24.19
N GLU A 179 -8.92 0.50 -25.22
CA GLU A 179 -10.18 1.04 -25.73
C GLU A 179 -11.39 0.50 -24.96
N THR A 180 -11.29 -0.72 -24.42
CA THR A 180 -12.44 -1.39 -23.79
C THR A 180 -12.29 -1.62 -22.29
N GLY A 181 -11.06 -1.55 -21.75
CA GLY A 181 -10.74 -1.94 -20.38
C GLY A 181 -10.78 -3.46 -20.13
N LYS A 182 -11.00 -4.28 -21.16
CA LYS A 182 -11.15 -5.73 -21.00
C LYS A 182 -9.81 -6.45 -21.20
N PRO A 183 -9.58 -7.61 -20.55
CA PRO A 183 -8.40 -8.43 -20.81
C PRO A 183 -8.30 -8.83 -22.28
N LEU A 184 -7.09 -8.80 -22.84
CA LEU A 184 -6.83 -9.37 -24.15
C LEU A 184 -7.11 -10.88 -24.14
N GLU A 185 -7.59 -11.42 -25.26
CA GLU A 185 -8.02 -12.82 -25.37
C GLU A 185 -6.86 -13.83 -25.14
N GLY A 186 -7.21 -15.01 -24.63
CA GLY A 186 -6.29 -16.15 -24.54
C GLY A 186 -5.29 -16.12 -23.39
N GLN A 187 -5.41 -15.18 -22.44
CA GLN A 187 -4.49 -15.06 -21.30
C GLN A 187 -4.85 -15.95 -20.09
N GLY A 188 -6.08 -16.46 -20.01
CA GLY A 188 -6.56 -17.14 -18.79
C GLY A 188 -6.51 -16.18 -17.58
N TYR A 189 -5.89 -16.61 -16.48
CA TYR A 189 -5.61 -15.74 -15.33
C TYR A 189 -4.38 -14.82 -15.53
N GLY A 190 -3.71 -14.89 -16.67
CA GLY A 190 -2.53 -14.07 -16.96
C GLY A 190 -1.23 -14.64 -16.40
N LYS A 191 -0.23 -13.79 -16.26
CA LYS A 191 1.11 -14.17 -15.80
C LYS A 191 1.21 -14.05 -14.29
N LYS A 192 1.63 -15.12 -13.61
CA LYS A 192 1.93 -15.09 -12.17
C LYS A 192 3.17 -14.22 -11.89
N LEU A 193 3.05 -13.32 -10.92
CA LEU A 193 4.16 -12.49 -10.43
C LEU A 193 4.81 -13.07 -9.17
N LEU A 194 4.00 -13.57 -8.22
CA LEU A 194 4.44 -14.14 -6.94
C LEU A 194 3.33 -14.91 -6.22
N GLY A 195 3.62 -15.47 -5.05
CA GLY A 195 2.65 -16.13 -4.17
C GLY A 195 2.36 -17.59 -4.52
N GLY A 196 1.30 -18.14 -3.94
CA GLY A 196 0.89 -19.54 -4.08
C GLY A 196 0.72 -20.23 -2.74
N ASN A 197 0.08 -21.40 -2.72
CA ASN A 197 -0.15 -22.20 -1.53
C ASN A 197 -0.81 -21.40 -0.39
N HIS A 198 -1.77 -20.52 -0.72
CA HIS A 198 -2.48 -19.70 0.24
C HIS A 198 -1.57 -18.80 1.10
N SER A 199 -0.46 -18.31 0.56
CA SER A 199 0.34 -17.26 1.21
C SER A 199 -0.51 -16.04 1.56
N ARG A 200 -0.32 -15.44 2.74
CA ARG A 200 -1.03 -14.22 3.14
C ARG A 200 -0.42 -12.98 2.47
N ILE A 201 -0.63 -12.88 1.15
CA ILE A 201 -0.17 -11.78 0.30
C ILE A 201 -1.33 -11.35 -0.58
N GLU A 202 -1.65 -10.06 -0.59
CA GLU A 202 -2.75 -9.47 -1.36
C GLU A 202 -2.49 -8.00 -1.71
N ALA A 203 -3.51 -7.32 -2.24
CA ALA A 203 -3.48 -5.88 -2.53
C ALA A 203 -2.28 -5.44 -3.38
N PRO A 204 -2.09 -6.01 -4.59
CA PRO A 204 -1.05 -5.56 -5.47
C PRO A 204 -1.35 -4.15 -5.99
N TYR A 205 -0.36 -3.27 -5.97
CA TYR A 205 -0.47 -1.95 -6.58
C TYR A 205 0.83 -1.59 -7.30
N MET A 206 0.74 -1.13 -8.55
CA MET A 206 1.87 -0.81 -9.39
C MET A 206 2.11 0.70 -9.46
N LEU A 207 3.35 1.12 -9.18
CA LEU A 207 3.78 2.48 -9.43
C LEU A 207 5.05 2.50 -10.27
N TYR A 208 5.01 3.17 -11.43
CA TYR A 208 6.20 3.44 -12.20
C TYR A 208 6.92 4.69 -11.66
N SER A 209 8.23 4.60 -11.44
CA SER A 209 9.05 5.77 -11.11
C SER A 209 9.82 6.28 -12.32
N PRO A 210 9.59 7.52 -12.78
CA PRO A 210 10.41 8.11 -13.82
C PRO A 210 11.83 8.46 -13.33
N GLU A 211 12.07 8.57 -12.02
CA GLU A 211 13.40 8.82 -11.43
C GLU A 211 14.30 7.59 -11.58
N THR A 212 13.79 6.40 -11.23
CA THR A 212 14.59 5.17 -11.18
C THR A 212 14.37 4.26 -12.40
N LYS A 213 13.33 4.51 -13.21
CA LYS A 213 12.90 3.69 -14.35
C LYS A 213 12.47 2.27 -13.97
N TYR A 214 12.09 2.06 -12.70
CA TYR A 214 11.51 0.82 -12.19
C TYR A 214 10.00 0.94 -12.02
N TYR A 215 9.32 -0.19 -12.19
CA TYR A 215 7.99 -0.46 -11.65
C TYR A 215 8.14 -1.02 -10.24
N TYR A 216 7.41 -0.44 -9.29
CA TYR A 216 7.35 -0.88 -7.90
C TYR A 216 6.01 -1.58 -7.69
N LEU A 217 6.07 -2.85 -7.34
CA LEU A 217 4.91 -3.65 -6.96
C LEU A 217 4.79 -3.60 -5.44
N PHE A 218 3.84 -2.79 -4.96
CA PHE A 218 3.42 -2.77 -3.58
C PHE A 218 2.49 -3.94 -3.29
N LEU A 219 2.57 -4.47 -2.08
CA LEU A 219 1.84 -5.64 -1.62
C LEU A 219 1.53 -5.48 -0.14
N SER A 220 0.46 -6.11 0.32
CA SER A 220 0.21 -6.28 1.75
C SER A 220 0.44 -7.72 2.19
N TYR A 221 1.21 -7.89 3.25
CA TYR A 221 1.52 -9.21 3.84
C TYR A 221 0.79 -9.36 5.17
N GLY A 222 0.43 -10.60 5.52
CA GLY A 222 -0.30 -10.91 6.75
C GLY A 222 -1.81 -10.71 6.60
N GLY A 223 -2.52 -10.62 7.73
CA GLY A 223 -3.97 -10.44 7.78
C GLY A 223 -4.37 -9.03 8.19
N LEU A 224 -5.43 -8.49 7.58
CA LEU A 224 -5.91 -7.11 7.79
C LEU A 224 -6.40 -6.80 9.21
N THR A 225 -6.83 -7.80 9.98
CA THR A 225 -7.38 -7.62 11.33
C THR A 225 -6.32 -7.08 12.29
N ALA A 226 -6.72 -6.53 13.44
CA ALA A 226 -5.79 -5.96 14.41
C ALA A 226 -4.74 -6.98 14.92
N ASP A 227 -5.08 -8.27 14.92
CA ASP A 227 -4.21 -9.39 15.30
C ASP A 227 -3.56 -10.11 14.11
N GLY A 228 -3.78 -9.63 12.89
CA GLY A 228 -3.36 -10.32 11.67
C GLY A 228 -1.94 -10.00 11.20
N GLY A 229 -1.34 -8.92 11.72
CA GLY A 229 0.02 -8.50 11.41
C GLY A 229 0.20 -7.92 10.01
N TYR A 230 -0.79 -7.14 9.55
CA TYR A 230 -0.77 -6.51 8.24
C TYR A 230 0.38 -5.51 8.11
N GLN A 231 1.00 -5.49 6.95
CA GLN A 231 2.17 -4.66 6.67
C GLN A 231 2.34 -4.44 5.18
N ILE A 232 2.94 -3.30 4.81
CA ILE A 232 3.20 -2.95 3.42
C ILE A 232 4.61 -3.40 3.03
N ARG A 233 4.70 -4.09 1.89
CA ARG A 233 5.96 -4.47 1.24
C ARG A 233 6.04 -3.94 -0.17
N VAL A 234 7.26 -3.85 -0.69
CA VAL A 234 7.52 -3.47 -2.06
C VAL A 234 8.61 -4.33 -2.70
N ALA A 235 8.43 -4.64 -3.97
CA ALA A 235 9.43 -5.22 -4.87
C ALA A 235 9.53 -4.36 -6.13
N ARG A 236 10.57 -4.57 -6.97
CA ARG A 236 10.72 -3.79 -8.21
C ARG A 236 11.09 -4.63 -9.42
N SER A 237 10.77 -4.11 -10.61
CA SER A 237 11.18 -4.66 -11.90
C SER A 237 11.34 -3.56 -12.94
N GLU A 238 12.19 -3.76 -13.94
CA GLU A 238 12.29 -2.85 -15.10
C GLU A 238 11.10 -3.00 -16.06
N LYS A 239 10.28 -4.04 -15.87
CA LYS A 239 9.11 -4.34 -16.70
C LYS A 239 7.84 -4.40 -15.84
N PRO A 240 6.68 -3.97 -16.38
CA PRO A 240 5.43 -4.01 -15.63
C PRO A 240 5.01 -5.45 -15.26
N ASP A 241 5.39 -6.44 -16.08
CA ASP A 241 5.06 -7.84 -15.87
C ASP A 241 6.19 -8.66 -15.22
N GLY A 242 7.23 -8.00 -14.69
CA GLY A 242 8.34 -8.65 -13.99
C GLY A 242 9.44 -9.23 -14.89
N PRO A 243 10.36 -10.04 -14.33
CA PRO A 243 10.35 -10.55 -12.96
C PRO A 243 10.61 -9.47 -11.91
N PHE A 244 9.94 -9.57 -10.77
CA PHE A 244 10.13 -8.68 -9.62
C PHE A 244 11.15 -9.27 -8.63
N THR A 245 11.99 -8.41 -8.06
CA THR A 245 12.92 -8.78 -6.99
C THR A 245 12.83 -7.82 -5.82
N ASP A 246 13.26 -8.27 -4.63
CA ASP A 246 13.46 -7.41 -3.46
C ASP A 246 14.84 -6.72 -3.46
N ALA A 247 15.17 -6.01 -2.36
CA ALA A 247 16.44 -5.30 -2.20
C ALA A 247 17.68 -6.21 -2.18
N THR A 248 17.52 -7.50 -1.86
CA THR A 248 18.60 -8.50 -1.88
C THR A 248 18.73 -9.21 -3.22
N GLY A 249 17.80 -8.95 -4.15
CA GLY A 249 17.74 -9.60 -5.46
C GLY A 249 17.03 -10.95 -5.44
N GLN A 250 16.34 -11.31 -4.35
CA GLN A 250 15.52 -12.53 -4.33
C GLN A 250 14.33 -12.37 -5.28
N ALA A 251 14.02 -13.41 -6.04
CA ALA A 251 12.90 -13.41 -6.95
C ALA A 251 11.57 -13.51 -6.17
N MET A 252 10.66 -12.57 -6.39
CA MET A 252 9.36 -12.60 -5.71
C MET A 252 8.51 -13.80 -6.14
N LEU A 253 8.79 -14.42 -7.30
CA LEU A 253 8.14 -15.65 -7.72
C LEU A 253 8.32 -16.81 -6.73
N ASP A 254 9.38 -16.77 -5.93
CA ASP A 254 9.70 -17.77 -4.89
C ASP A 254 9.06 -17.44 -3.52
N ALA A 255 8.45 -16.25 -3.37
CA ALA A 255 7.74 -15.84 -2.16
C ALA A 255 6.39 -16.56 -2.04
N LYS A 256 6.40 -17.82 -1.61
CA LYS A 256 5.21 -18.65 -1.43
C LYS A 256 5.31 -19.55 -0.20
N GLY A 257 4.16 -19.97 0.33
CA GLY A 257 4.07 -20.94 1.40
C GLY A 257 4.56 -22.32 0.96
N ALA A 258 4.98 -23.16 1.91
CA ALA A 258 5.35 -24.54 1.60
C ALA A 258 4.15 -25.33 1.03
N GLU A 259 4.42 -26.31 0.17
CA GLU A 259 3.38 -27.15 -0.42
C GLU A 259 2.55 -27.87 0.66
N GLY A 260 1.23 -27.85 0.54
CA GLY A 260 0.32 -28.47 1.51
C GLY A 260 0.09 -27.65 2.79
N THR A 261 0.60 -26.42 2.87
CA THR A 261 0.32 -25.50 3.98
C THR A 261 -0.76 -24.48 3.63
N ILE A 262 -1.27 -23.78 4.65
CA ILE A 262 -2.17 -22.64 4.52
C ILE A 262 -1.64 -21.55 5.44
N PHE A 263 -1.52 -20.32 4.93
CA PHE A 263 -1.06 -19.15 5.69
C PHE A 263 0.34 -19.35 6.34
N ASP A 264 1.26 -19.97 5.61
CA ASP A 264 2.66 -20.17 6.05
C ASP A 264 3.48 -18.88 5.92
N ASP A 265 3.32 -17.99 6.90
CA ASP A 265 4.00 -16.69 6.97
C ASP A 265 5.52 -16.81 7.03
N ARG A 266 6.04 -17.85 7.70
CA ARG A 266 7.48 -18.07 7.89
C ARG A 266 8.22 -18.23 6.56
N SER A 267 7.56 -18.82 5.56
CA SER A 267 8.15 -18.99 4.24
C SER A 267 8.15 -17.71 3.40
N ILE A 268 7.26 -16.75 3.69
CA ILE A 268 7.13 -15.52 2.89
C ILE A 268 7.75 -14.28 3.57
N GLU A 269 7.88 -14.24 4.90
CA GLU A 269 8.46 -13.11 5.64
C GLU A 269 9.88 -12.69 5.19
N PRO A 270 10.75 -13.57 4.64
CA PRO A 270 12.08 -13.15 4.18
C PRO A 270 12.11 -12.40 2.83
N TYR A 271 10.96 -12.22 2.17
CA TYR A 271 10.88 -11.64 0.81
C TYR A 271 10.21 -10.27 0.79
N GLY A 272 10.74 -9.38 -0.05
CA GLY A 272 10.17 -8.04 -0.27
C GLY A 272 10.61 -7.04 0.80
N VAL A 273 10.72 -5.77 0.41
CA VAL A 273 11.15 -4.68 1.31
C VAL A 273 9.97 -4.27 2.18
N LYS A 274 10.05 -4.48 3.50
CA LYS A 274 9.03 -4.04 4.47
C LYS A 274 9.15 -2.54 4.73
N LEU A 275 8.12 -1.77 4.37
CA LEU A 275 8.09 -0.32 4.56
C LEU A 275 7.53 0.08 5.93
N VAL A 276 6.49 -0.61 6.38
CA VAL A 276 5.81 -0.31 7.64
C VAL A 276 5.08 -1.55 8.16
N GLY A 277 4.97 -1.67 9.47
CA GLY A 277 4.10 -2.64 10.16
C GLY A 277 3.57 -2.00 11.46
N ASN A 278 3.07 -2.79 12.40
CA ASN A 278 2.52 -2.25 13.66
C ASN A 278 3.57 -1.45 14.45
N PHE A 279 3.22 -0.24 14.87
CA PHE A 279 4.09 0.59 15.69
C PHE A 279 3.31 1.53 16.60
N GLU A 280 3.99 2.01 17.63
CA GLU A 280 3.52 3.09 18.51
C GLU A 280 4.74 3.89 18.98
N TRP A 281 4.74 5.21 18.73
CA TRP A 281 5.85 6.09 19.10
C TRP A 281 5.99 6.24 20.61
N GLU A 282 4.87 6.44 21.30
CA GLU A 282 4.77 6.59 22.75
C GLU A 282 3.53 5.85 23.23
N GLU A 283 3.64 5.10 24.34
CA GLU A 283 2.52 4.32 24.85
C GLU A 283 1.38 5.24 25.28
N SER A 284 0.26 5.13 24.58
CA SER A 284 -0.91 5.97 24.79
C SER A 284 -2.04 5.17 25.44
N ASN A 285 -2.72 5.74 26.44
CA ASN A 285 -3.93 5.16 27.03
C ASN A 285 -5.21 5.58 26.27
N GLY A 286 -5.08 6.06 25.03
CA GLY A 286 -6.17 6.62 24.21
C GLY A 286 -5.67 7.08 22.84
N TYR A 287 -6.59 7.48 21.95
CA TYR A 287 -6.23 7.87 20.58
C TYR A 287 -5.57 9.25 20.54
N ASP A 288 -4.28 9.27 20.21
CA ASP A 288 -3.46 10.47 20.01
C ASP A 288 -2.74 10.46 18.64
N GLY A 289 -3.13 9.55 17.73
CA GLY A 289 -2.55 9.46 16.39
C GLY A 289 -1.12 8.89 16.35
N ASN A 290 -0.57 8.43 17.47
CA ASN A 290 0.86 8.10 17.60
C ASN A 290 1.27 6.68 17.18
N GLY A 291 0.38 5.90 16.57
CA GLY A 291 0.69 4.52 16.20
C GLY A 291 -0.33 3.88 15.28
N TYR A 292 0.12 2.88 14.54
CA TYR A 292 -0.68 2.11 13.59
C TYR A 292 -0.69 0.63 13.94
N VAL A 293 -1.82 -0.01 13.66
CA VAL A 293 -2.02 -1.44 13.72
C VAL A 293 -2.54 -1.90 12.38
N SER A 294 -1.93 -2.95 11.83
CA SER A 294 -2.24 -3.52 10.53
C SER A 294 -2.37 -2.46 9.41
N PRO A 295 -1.37 -1.58 9.21
CA PRO A 295 -1.38 -0.66 8.08
C PRO A 295 -1.18 -1.43 6.77
N GLY A 296 -2.04 -1.21 5.78
CA GLY A 296 -1.91 -1.88 4.49
C GLY A 296 -3.04 -1.62 3.51
N HIS A 297 -3.11 -2.50 2.52
CA HIS A 297 -3.88 -2.37 1.28
C HIS A 297 -3.72 -0.97 0.70
N ASN A 298 -2.49 -0.68 0.28
CA ASN A 298 -2.14 0.63 -0.20
C ASN A 298 -2.41 0.77 -1.70
N SER A 299 -2.69 1.99 -2.10
CA SER A 299 -2.35 2.52 -3.41
C SER A 299 -1.17 3.49 -3.29
N ALA A 300 -0.67 3.98 -4.43
CA ALA A 300 0.42 4.93 -4.46
C ALA A 300 0.26 5.92 -5.61
N TYR A 301 0.70 7.16 -5.40
CA TYR A 301 0.58 8.23 -6.38
C TYR A 301 1.93 8.92 -6.57
N TYR A 302 2.29 9.22 -7.82
CA TYR A 302 3.43 10.07 -8.15
C TYR A 302 2.91 11.35 -8.80
N ASP A 303 3.16 12.47 -8.15
CA ASP A 303 2.85 13.80 -8.66
C ASP A 303 3.98 14.29 -9.56
N GLU A 304 3.74 14.32 -10.86
CA GLU A 304 4.73 14.81 -11.84
C GLU A 304 5.06 16.31 -11.67
N GLU A 305 4.12 17.11 -11.14
CA GLU A 305 4.32 18.56 -10.99
C GLU A 305 5.27 18.87 -9.83
N SER A 306 5.03 18.26 -8.67
CA SER A 306 5.87 18.46 -7.49
C SER A 306 7.05 17.48 -7.39
N GLY A 307 7.02 16.38 -8.15
CA GLY A 307 7.97 15.27 -8.04
C GLY A 307 7.82 14.45 -6.75
N LYS A 308 6.72 14.64 -5.99
CA LYS A 308 6.45 13.91 -4.75
C LYS A 308 5.77 12.58 -5.06
N ALA A 309 6.09 11.56 -4.25
CA ALA A 309 5.40 10.28 -4.24
C ALA A 309 4.65 10.11 -2.92
N PHE A 310 3.48 9.49 -2.96
CA PHE A 310 2.61 9.28 -1.80
C PHE A 310 2.18 7.83 -1.72
N LEU A 311 2.09 7.31 -0.50
CA LEU A 311 1.49 6.03 -0.16
C LEU A 311 0.15 6.32 0.51
N VAL A 312 -0.94 5.78 -0.03
CA VAL A 312 -2.31 5.96 0.49
C VAL A 312 -2.82 4.60 0.93
N PHE A 313 -3.20 4.45 2.19
CA PHE A 313 -3.52 3.14 2.76
C PHE A 313 -4.55 3.27 3.87
N HIS A 314 -5.15 2.17 4.30
CA HIS A 314 -5.93 2.15 5.53
C HIS A 314 -5.09 1.61 6.67
N THR A 315 -5.42 2.00 7.89
CA THR A 315 -4.82 1.41 9.09
C THR A 315 -5.82 1.36 10.22
N ARG A 316 -5.65 0.37 11.10
CA ARG A 316 -6.24 0.38 12.45
C ARG A 316 -5.28 1.09 13.40
N PHE A 317 -5.66 1.18 14.67
CA PHE A 317 -4.93 1.94 15.68
C PHE A 317 -4.80 1.17 17.00
N PRO A 318 -3.70 1.36 17.74
CA PRO A 318 -3.55 0.86 19.10
C PRO A 318 -4.80 1.22 19.94
N GLY A 319 -5.34 0.22 20.65
CA GLY A 319 -6.49 0.42 21.54
C GLY A 319 -7.85 0.70 20.89
N ARG A 320 -7.98 0.76 19.56
CA ARG A 320 -9.27 1.04 18.86
C ARG A 320 -9.93 -0.18 18.19
N GLY A 321 -9.36 -1.37 18.38
CA GLY A 321 -9.87 -2.59 17.75
C GLY A 321 -9.83 -2.51 16.23
N GLU A 322 -10.97 -2.78 15.57
CA GLU A 322 -11.08 -2.84 14.11
C GLU A 322 -11.44 -1.49 13.45
N ALA A 323 -11.53 -0.40 14.23
CA ALA A 323 -11.76 0.92 13.66
C ALA A 323 -10.57 1.31 12.77
N HIS A 324 -10.86 1.78 11.56
CA HIS A 324 -9.86 2.14 10.56
C HIS A 324 -10.17 3.46 9.87
N GLU A 325 -9.11 4.13 9.44
CA GLU A 325 -9.15 5.40 8.69
C GLU A 325 -8.09 5.39 7.59
N VAL A 326 -8.26 6.27 6.59
CA VAL A 326 -7.27 6.48 5.53
C VAL A 326 -6.07 7.24 6.07
N ARG A 327 -4.86 6.84 5.69
CA ARG A 327 -3.62 7.56 5.94
C ARG A 327 -2.86 7.79 4.64
N VAL A 328 -2.15 8.92 4.60
CA VAL A 328 -1.27 9.30 3.50
C VAL A 328 0.10 9.58 4.07
N HIS A 329 1.14 8.97 3.50
CA HIS A 329 2.53 9.28 3.83
C HIS A 329 3.28 9.65 2.57
N GLN A 330 4.13 10.67 2.64
CA GLN A 330 5.06 10.92 1.55
C GLN A 330 6.15 9.83 1.52
N MET A 331 6.56 9.47 0.31
CA MET A 331 7.70 8.61 0.03
C MET A 331 8.82 9.40 -0.65
N ALA A 332 10.05 8.91 -0.53
CA ALA A 332 11.17 9.34 -1.34
C ALA A 332 12.04 8.17 -1.76
N MET A 333 12.73 8.30 -2.89
CA MET A 333 13.71 7.29 -3.31
C MET A 333 15.03 7.52 -2.58
N ASN A 334 15.56 6.46 -1.98
CA ASN A 334 16.96 6.44 -1.53
C ASN A 334 17.92 6.27 -2.73
N SER A 335 19.22 6.37 -2.49
CA SER A 335 20.25 6.28 -3.55
C SER A 335 20.31 4.90 -4.23
N GLU A 336 19.84 3.85 -3.57
CA GLU A 336 19.75 2.49 -4.11
C GLU A 336 18.48 2.29 -4.98
N GLY A 337 17.66 3.34 -5.12
CA GLY A 337 16.43 3.32 -5.90
C GLY A 337 15.30 2.54 -5.22
N TRP A 338 15.19 2.61 -3.90
CA TRP A 338 14.07 2.06 -3.13
C TRP A 338 13.27 3.17 -2.44
N PRO A 339 11.93 3.09 -2.42
CA PRO A 339 11.13 4.05 -1.69
C PRO A 339 11.33 3.85 -0.18
N VAL A 340 11.59 4.95 0.52
CA VAL A 340 11.47 5.07 1.97
C VAL A 340 10.18 5.84 2.29
N MET A 341 9.39 5.33 3.23
CA MET A 341 8.16 5.97 3.71
C MET A 341 8.48 6.89 4.89
N LEU A 342 8.02 8.14 4.87
CA LEU A 342 8.32 9.07 5.98
C LEU A 342 7.58 8.68 7.27
N PRO A 343 8.17 8.96 8.45
CA PRO A 343 7.68 8.54 9.77
C PRO A 343 6.58 9.45 10.35
N GLY A 344 5.64 9.87 9.51
CA GLY A 344 4.51 10.72 9.88
C GLY A 344 3.55 10.89 8.69
N ARG A 345 2.26 11.12 8.98
CA ARG A 345 1.27 11.40 7.94
C ARG A 345 1.66 12.68 7.20
N TYR A 346 1.34 12.74 5.91
CA TYR A 346 1.63 13.88 5.05
C TYR A 346 1.03 15.16 5.64
N ALA A 347 1.85 16.19 5.74
CA ALA A 347 1.53 17.49 6.29
C ALA A 347 2.27 18.61 5.53
N GLU A 348 2.47 18.42 4.22
CA GLU A 348 3.26 19.30 3.35
C GLU A 348 4.75 19.38 3.72
N GLU A 349 5.29 18.32 4.32
CA GLU A 349 6.68 18.28 4.73
C GLU A 349 7.66 18.46 3.56
N LEU A 350 8.85 18.98 3.92
CA LEU A 350 9.97 19.14 3.02
C LEU A 350 11.05 18.10 3.35
N ILE A 351 11.44 17.34 2.33
CA ILE A 351 12.57 16.43 2.35
C ILE A 351 13.80 17.19 1.86
N GLY A 352 14.92 17.10 2.56
CA GLY A 352 16.10 17.89 2.20
C GLY A 352 17.35 17.59 3.02
N VAL A 353 18.35 18.43 2.80
CA VAL A 353 19.60 18.46 3.57
C VAL A 353 19.48 19.53 4.64
N PHE A 354 19.95 19.21 5.85
CA PHE A 354 19.85 20.07 7.02
C PHE A 354 21.23 20.28 7.64
N GLU A 355 21.43 21.43 8.27
CA GLU A 355 22.68 21.72 8.99
C GLU A 355 22.81 20.79 10.20
N ALA A 356 24.04 20.39 10.51
CA ALA A 356 24.28 19.33 11.49
C ALA A 356 23.73 19.66 12.90
N ASP A 357 23.75 20.93 13.30
CA ASP A 357 23.19 21.43 14.56
C ASP A 357 21.66 21.33 14.62
N THR A 358 20.98 21.33 13.47
CA THR A 358 19.52 21.13 13.37
C THR A 358 19.11 19.67 13.32
N VAL A 359 20.05 18.78 12.99
CA VAL A 359 19.85 17.31 13.00
C VAL A 359 20.23 16.71 14.35
N ALA A 360 21.28 17.21 14.99
CA ALA A 360 21.77 16.70 16.26
C ALA A 360 20.69 16.82 17.36
N GLY A 361 20.58 15.78 18.19
CA GLY A 361 19.56 15.70 19.23
C GLY A 361 19.20 14.28 19.61
N ASP A 362 18.25 14.16 20.54
CA ASP A 362 17.71 12.89 20.99
C ASP A 362 16.56 12.45 20.07
N TYR A 363 16.56 11.17 19.68
CA TYR A 363 15.58 10.56 18.77
C TYR A 363 15.00 9.29 19.37
N LEU A 364 13.76 9.01 18.99
CA LEU A 364 13.14 7.70 19.09
C LEU A 364 13.45 6.93 17.80
N LEU A 365 14.21 5.84 17.90
CA LEU A 365 14.55 4.95 16.78
C LEU A 365 13.63 3.74 16.78
N LEU A 366 12.83 3.60 15.72
CA LEU A 366 11.90 2.49 15.50
C LEU A 366 12.46 1.54 14.42
N ASN A 367 12.47 0.24 14.71
CA ASN A 367 12.84 -0.80 13.74
C ASN A 367 11.63 -1.64 13.35
N HIS A 368 11.22 -1.60 12.08
CA HIS A 368 10.08 -2.37 11.59
C HIS A 368 10.40 -3.87 11.38
N GLY A 369 11.67 -4.25 11.29
CA GLY A 369 12.12 -5.64 11.07
C GLY A 369 11.67 -6.23 9.73
N GLN A 370 11.54 -7.55 9.66
CA GLN A 370 11.10 -8.31 8.46
C GLN A 370 9.98 -9.30 8.75
N ASP A 371 9.56 -9.45 10.00
CA ASP A 371 8.55 -10.41 10.44
C ASP A 371 7.13 -10.01 10.05
N ILE A 372 6.26 -11.02 9.86
CA ILE A 372 4.79 -10.86 9.90
C ILE A 372 4.36 -11.03 11.36
N THR A 373 3.97 -9.95 12.02
CA THR A 373 3.65 -9.97 13.45
C THR A 373 2.53 -8.99 13.80
N ALA A 374 1.68 -9.38 14.76
CA ALA A 374 0.70 -8.50 15.38
C ALA A 374 1.30 -7.62 16.49
N GLU A 375 2.55 -7.88 16.89
CA GLU A 375 3.24 -7.09 17.92
C GLU A 375 3.39 -5.63 17.51
N ILE A 376 2.93 -4.72 18.36
CA ILE A 376 3.14 -3.28 18.20
C ILE A 376 4.58 -2.95 18.59
N LYS A 377 5.40 -2.60 17.60
CA LYS A 377 6.80 -2.25 17.84
C LYS A 377 6.93 -0.85 18.44
N ARG A 378 7.86 -0.70 19.38
CA ARG A 378 8.12 0.55 20.10
C ARG A 378 9.54 1.02 19.87
N PRO A 379 9.79 2.34 19.80
CA PRO A 379 11.12 2.85 19.55
C PRO A 379 12.03 2.75 20.77
N VAL A 380 13.32 2.86 20.53
CA VAL A 380 14.37 2.97 21.55
C VAL A 380 15.09 4.31 21.45
N PRO A 381 15.57 4.90 22.55
CA PRO A 381 16.23 6.19 22.51
C PRO A 381 17.63 6.11 21.91
N ILE A 382 17.94 6.99 20.97
CA ILE A 382 19.29 7.25 20.47
C ILE A 382 19.59 8.74 20.49
N ARG A 383 20.86 9.12 20.34
CA ARG A 383 21.28 10.50 20.16
C ARG A 383 22.17 10.62 18.93
N LEU A 384 21.83 11.53 18.04
CA LEU A 384 22.67 11.98 16.93
C LEU A 384 23.51 13.16 17.42
N HIS A 385 24.83 13.04 17.40
CA HIS A 385 25.76 14.10 17.82
C HIS A 385 26.18 14.96 16.63
N GLU A 386 26.51 16.24 16.88
CA GLU A 386 26.97 17.18 15.85
C GLU A 386 28.24 16.73 15.12
N ASP A 387 29.06 15.89 15.75
CA ASP A 387 30.28 15.34 15.17
C ASP A 387 30.04 14.11 14.26
N GLY A 388 28.77 13.77 14.02
CA GLY A 388 28.36 12.63 13.19
C GLY A 388 28.26 11.31 13.94
N THR A 389 28.53 11.25 15.24
CA THR A 389 28.41 9.99 16.00
C THR A 389 26.98 9.72 16.47
N VAL A 390 26.66 8.44 16.70
CA VAL A 390 25.38 7.96 17.26
C VAL A 390 25.66 7.24 18.59
N SER A 391 24.83 7.49 19.60
CA SER A 391 24.91 6.83 20.90
C SER A 391 23.53 6.52 21.49
N GLY A 392 23.47 5.81 22.61
CA GLY A 392 22.22 5.44 23.29
C GLY A 392 21.95 3.94 23.16
N SER A 393 20.74 3.55 22.77
CA SER A 393 20.37 2.15 22.57
C SER A 393 21.01 1.52 21.32
N ALA A 394 21.54 2.33 20.41
CA ALA A 394 22.38 1.91 19.29
C ALA A 394 23.60 2.85 19.19
N GLY A 395 24.73 2.32 18.77
CA GLY A 395 25.95 3.07 18.49
C GLY A 395 26.29 3.06 17.00
N GLY A 396 26.96 4.11 16.52
CA GLY A 396 27.29 4.22 15.10
C GLY A 396 27.65 5.62 14.64
N GLU A 397 27.41 5.90 13.36
CA GLU A 397 27.67 7.17 12.70
C GLU A 397 26.50 7.58 11.80
N TRP A 398 26.33 8.87 11.57
CA TRP A 398 25.34 9.42 10.65
C TRP A 398 25.97 10.54 9.80
N SER A 399 25.49 10.68 8.57
CA SER A 399 25.94 11.75 7.66
C SER A 399 24.96 12.02 6.54
N PHE A 400 25.08 13.19 5.91
CA PHE A 400 24.54 13.44 4.58
C PHE A 400 25.61 13.16 3.53
N VAL A 401 25.21 12.53 2.42
CA VAL A 401 26.13 12.31 1.30
C VAL A 401 26.27 13.60 0.48
N ASP A 402 27.51 14.09 0.37
CA ASP A 402 27.86 15.33 -0.33
C ASP A 402 27.19 15.47 -1.71
N GLY A 403 26.52 16.61 -1.91
CA GLY A 403 25.86 16.92 -3.19
C GLY A 403 24.55 16.16 -3.45
N SER A 404 24.00 15.48 -2.44
CA SER A 404 22.73 14.74 -2.55
C SER A 404 21.81 14.99 -1.35
N ARG A 405 20.56 14.52 -1.44
CA ARG A 405 19.58 14.49 -0.32
C ARG A 405 19.69 13.23 0.55
N GLU A 406 20.67 12.37 0.30
CA GLU A 406 20.77 11.08 0.96
C GLU A 406 21.26 11.24 2.40
N PHE A 407 20.46 10.72 3.33
CA PHE A 407 20.83 10.54 4.73
C PHE A 407 21.28 9.09 4.93
N MET A 408 22.46 8.94 5.54
CA MET A 408 23.06 7.64 5.84
C MET A 408 23.16 7.47 7.35
N LEU A 409 22.75 6.30 7.83
CA LEU A 409 22.88 5.87 9.22
C LEU A 409 23.64 4.54 9.24
N GLU A 410 24.83 4.53 9.81
CA GLU A 410 25.64 3.33 10.00
C GLU A 410 25.55 2.92 11.46
N LEU A 411 24.97 1.75 11.72
CA LEU A 411 24.87 1.16 13.06
C LEU A 411 25.70 -0.12 13.10
N GLU A 412 25.85 -0.72 14.28
CA GLU A 412 26.60 -1.97 14.46
C GLU A 412 26.13 -3.13 13.56
N ASP A 413 24.86 -3.13 13.15
CA ASP A 413 24.25 -4.17 12.31
C ASP A 413 24.27 -3.87 10.81
N GLY A 414 24.64 -2.66 10.39
CA GLY A 414 24.81 -2.33 8.98
C GLY A 414 24.59 -0.87 8.62
N ILE A 415 24.61 -0.62 7.31
CA ILE A 415 24.42 0.70 6.72
C ILE A 415 22.98 0.81 6.22
N TYR A 416 22.34 1.91 6.59
CA TYR A 416 20.99 2.27 6.18
C TYR A 416 21.02 3.55 5.36
N ARG A 417 20.22 3.58 4.28
CA ARG A 417 20.17 4.68 3.31
C ARG A 417 18.75 5.17 3.12
N GLY A 418 18.58 6.48 3.13
CA GLY A 418 17.27 7.08 2.94
C GLY A 418 17.32 8.59 2.94
N VAL A 419 16.38 9.20 3.64
CA VAL A 419 16.21 10.65 3.63
C VAL A 419 15.94 11.20 5.02
N PHE A 420 16.19 12.51 5.16
CA PHE A 420 15.85 13.30 6.32
C PHE A 420 14.76 14.32 5.96
N ALA A 421 13.85 14.59 6.89
CA ALA A 421 12.75 15.51 6.73
C ALA A 421 12.38 16.20 8.06
N ARG A 422 11.48 17.18 7.99
CA ARG A 422 10.74 17.66 9.16
C ARG A 422 9.28 17.24 9.02
N VAL A 423 8.84 16.30 9.84
CA VAL A 423 7.48 15.74 9.80
C VAL A 423 6.60 16.35 10.89
N TRP A 424 5.30 16.42 10.66
CA TRP A 424 4.36 16.85 11.69
C TRP A 424 4.18 15.76 12.75
N ASP A 425 4.39 16.10 14.02
CA ASP A 425 4.13 15.24 15.16
C ASP A 425 2.83 15.69 15.84
N GLU A 426 1.76 14.90 15.68
CA GLU A 426 0.42 15.23 16.19
C GLU A 426 0.41 15.39 17.72
N SER A 427 1.24 14.66 18.46
CA SER A 427 1.28 14.75 19.92
C SER A 427 1.93 16.03 20.44
N LYS A 428 2.81 16.62 19.63
CA LYS A 428 3.55 17.85 19.97
C LYS A 428 2.99 19.09 19.28
N GLU A 429 2.05 18.89 18.35
CA GLU A 429 1.54 19.93 17.46
C GLU A 429 2.67 20.75 16.81
N ALA A 430 3.72 20.07 16.34
CA ALA A 430 4.92 20.70 15.79
C ALA A 430 5.62 19.87 14.72
N PHE A 431 6.33 20.56 13.81
CA PHE A 431 7.25 19.92 12.88
C PHE A 431 8.58 19.54 13.57
N VAL A 432 8.83 18.24 13.66
CA VAL A 432 10.02 17.67 14.30
C VAL A 432 11.00 17.08 13.28
N PRO A 433 12.31 17.15 13.53
CA PRO A 433 13.30 16.43 12.73
C PRO A 433 13.02 14.92 12.73
N ALA A 434 13.15 14.29 11.57
CA ALA A 434 12.92 12.87 11.40
C ALA A 434 13.69 12.30 10.20
N PHE A 435 13.93 10.99 10.22
CA PHE A 435 14.53 10.28 9.11
C PHE A 435 13.83 8.96 8.84
N SER A 436 13.93 8.51 7.60
CA SER A 436 13.49 7.18 7.15
C SER A 436 14.57 6.58 6.29
N VAL A 437 15.04 5.39 6.66
CA VAL A 437 16.17 4.72 6.01
C VAL A 437 15.89 3.22 5.86
N LEU A 438 16.47 2.62 4.81
CA LEU A 438 16.39 1.20 4.54
C LEU A 438 17.77 0.55 4.60
N SER A 439 17.85 -0.64 5.19
CA SER A 439 19.03 -1.50 5.06
C SER A 439 19.12 -2.11 3.65
N LYS A 440 20.26 -2.70 3.32
CA LYS A 440 20.44 -3.46 2.08
C LYS A 440 19.52 -4.68 2.00
N GLU A 441 19.15 -5.23 3.15
CA GLU A 441 18.22 -6.36 3.30
C GLU A 441 16.75 -5.93 3.24
N GLY A 442 16.48 -4.63 3.09
CA GLY A 442 15.12 -4.10 2.95
C GLY A 442 14.39 -3.86 4.27
N SER A 443 15.12 -3.74 5.40
CA SER A 443 14.54 -3.41 6.72
C SER A 443 14.45 -1.90 6.91
N ALA A 444 13.25 -1.39 7.22
CA ALA A 444 13.02 0.02 7.47
C ALA A 444 13.33 0.41 8.93
N LEU A 445 14.11 1.48 9.08
CA LEU A 445 14.26 2.20 10.35
C LEU A 445 13.70 3.61 10.21
N TRP A 446 12.97 4.04 11.22
CA TRP A 446 12.49 5.40 11.37
C TRP A 446 13.10 6.05 12.59
N GLY A 447 13.45 7.33 12.47
CA GLY A 447 13.82 8.17 13.59
C GLY A 447 12.92 9.38 13.66
N ARG A 448 12.42 9.70 14.85
CA ARG A 448 11.69 10.95 15.11
C ARG A 448 12.26 11.61 16.35
N ALA A 449 12.52 12.91 16.30
CA ALA A 449 13.10 13.63 17.44
C ALA A 449 12.23 13.42 18.70
N ALA A 450 12.85 13.10 19.83
CA ALA A 450 12.17 12.93 21.11
C ALA A 450 11.62 14.27 21.62
N ALA A 451 10.71 14.23 22.60
CA ALA A 451 10.34 15.45 23.31
C ALA A 451 11.58 16.01 24.03
N GLN A 452 11.85 17.31 23.91
CA GLN A 452 12.85 17.94 24.78
C GLN A 452 12.24 17.98 26.19
N GLU A 453 12.88 17.32 27.17
CA GLU A 453 12.58 17.61 28.57
C GLU A 453 12.90 19.10 28.80
N GLU A 454 11.89 19.90 29.16
CA GLU A 454 12.16 21.26 29.66
C GLU A 454 13.06 21.14 30.88
N ALA A 455 14.29 21.65 30.75
CA ALA A 455 15.33 21.60 31.77
C ALA A 455 15.04 22.47 33.00
#